data_AF-A0A2V6G456-F1
#
_entry.id   AF-A0A2V6G456-F1
#
_cell.length_a   1.000
_cell.length_b   1.000
_cell.length_c   1.000
_cell.angle_alpha   90.00
_cell.angle_beta   90.00
_cell.angle_gamma   90.00
#
_symmetry.space_group_name_H-M   'P 1'
#
loop_
_entity.id
_entity.type
_entity.pdbx_description
1 polymer ?
#
loop_
_entity_poly.entity_id
_entity_poly.type
_entity_poly.pdbx_seq_one_letter_code
_entity_poly.pdbx_strand_id
1 'polypeptide(L)' 'AGLYAFRPTIFAFTARLERSPRGEYELTDAIRALAQSGKKVQAVELVGEWADVRDPEVLAKLNAL' A
#
# COMPACT_ATOMS: atom_id res chain seq x y z
N ALA A 1 0.23 2.55 -7.30
CA ALA A 1 1.17 1.42 -7.26
C ALA A 1 0.60 0.17 -6.59
N GLY A 2 0.29 0.19 -5.29
CA GLY A 2 -0.17 -1.00 -4.57
C GLY A 2 0.90 -2.09 -4.39
N LEU A 3 2.18 -1.75 -4.61
CA LEU A 3 3.32 -2.66 -4.49
C LEU A 3 4.05 -2.38 -3.18
N TYR A 4 4.35 -3.44 -2.43
CA TYR A 4 5.05 -3.36 -1.17
C TYR A 4 6.06 -4.50 -1.03
N ALA A 5 7.25 -4.21 -0.50
CA ALA A 5 8.26 -5.21 -0.18
C ALA A 5 8.74 -4.98 1.26
N PHE A 6 8.45 -5.93 2.15
CA PHE A 6 8.75 -5.82 3.57
C PHE A 6 9.62 -6.96 4.08
N ARG A 7 10.44 -6.65 5.09
CA ARG A 7 10.98 -7.70 5.97
C ARG A 7 9.86 -8.25 6.87
N PRO A 8 9.98 -9.49 7.39
CA PRO A 8 8.99 -10.09 8.29
C PRO A 8 8.67 -9.26 9.54
N THR A 9 9.54 -8.31 9.91
CA THR A 9 9.30 -7.36 11.00
C THR A 9 8.00 -6.58 10.87
N ILE A 10 7.45 -6.43 9.65
CA ILE A 10 6.14 -5.78 9.43
C ILE A 10 5.02 -6.50 10.19
N PHE A 11 5.11 -7.82 10.40
CA PHE A 11 4.07 -8.60 11.08
C PHE A 11 3.86 -8.17 12.55
N ALA A 12 4.91 -7.68 13.21
CA ALA A 12 4.80 -7.14 14.56
C ALA A 12 3.97 -5.84 14.62
N PHE A 13 3.91 -5.09 13.51
CA PHE A 13 3.10 -3.87 13.38
C PHE A 13 1.68 -4.21 12.95
N THR A 14 1.49 -5.13 11.99
CA THR A 14 0.14 -5.55 11.56
C THR A 14 -0.63 -6.26 12.69
N ALA A 15 0.06 -6.98 13.57
CA ALA A 15 -0.55 -7.63 14.74
C ALA A 15 -1.14 -6.65 15.77
N ARG A 16 -0.81 -5.36 15.68
CA ARG A 16 -1.27 -4.30 16.59
C ARG A 16 -2.29 -3.36 15.95
N LEU A 17 -2.74 -3.67 14.73
CA LEU A 17 -3.71 -2.83 14.05
C LEU A 17 -5.04 -2.81 14.81
N GLU A 18 -5.58 -1.60 14.92
CA GLU A 18 -6.96 -1.38 15.33
C GLU A 18 -7.81 -1.12 14.09
N ARG A 19 -9.13 -1.26 14.22
CA ARG A 19 -10.04 -0.98 13.10
C ARG A 19 -10.09 0.53 12.87
N SER A 20 -9.99 0.95 11.62
CA SER A 20 -10.21 2.34 11.22
C SER A 20 -11.69 2.73 11.40
N PRO A 21 -12.07 4.02 11.22
CA PRO A 21 -13.47 4.42 11.22
C PRO A 21 -14.36 3.70 10.19
N ARG A 22 -13.73 3.09 9.16
CA ARG A 22 -14.41 2.25 8.17
C ARG A 22 -14.67 0.82 8.66
N GLY A 23 -14.13 0.45 9.82
CA GLY A 23 -14.20 -0.91 10.36
C GLY A 23 -13.13 -1.86 9.79
N GLU A 24 -12.16 -1.35 9.03
CA GLU A 24 -11.12 -2.16 8.38
C GLU A 24 -9.77 -2.08 9.09
N TYR A 25 -8.95 -3.12 8.93
CA TYR A 25 -7.54 -3.08 9.30
C TYR A 25 -6.74 -2.52 8.13
N GLU A 26 -6.20 -1.32 8.29
CA GLU A 26 -5.50 -0.61 7.22
C GLU A 26 -4.00 -0.95 7.24
N LEU A 27 -3.49 -1.55 6.16
CA LEU A 27 -2.06 -1.82 6.02
C LEU A 27 -1.21 -0.54 6.14
N THR A 28 -1.76 0.60 5.70
CA THR A 28 -1.10 1.91 5.75
C THR A 28 -0.80 2.37 7.19
N ASP A 29 -1.60 1.97 8.17
CA ASP A 29 -1.35 2.29 9.58
C ASP A 29 -0.15 1.51 10.13
N ALA A 30 0.01 0.24 9.73
CA ALA A 30 1.19 -0.56 10.08
C ALA A 30 2.46 0.01 9.44
N ILE A 31 2.38 0.48 8.19
CA ILE A 31 3.51 1.15 7.50
C ILE A 31 3.87 2.46 8.21
N ARG A 32 2.87 3.26 8.63
CA ARG A 32 3.08 4.50 9.37
C ARG A 32 3.77 4.24 10.72
N ALA A 33 3.29 3.25 11.47
CA ALA A 33 3.89 2.85 12.74
C ALA A 33 5.32 2.33 12.55
N LEU A 34 5.58 1.56 11.48
CA LEU A 34 6.93 1.12 11.13
C LEU A 34 7.85 2.31 10.86
N ALA A 35 7.40 3.30 10.08
CA ALA A 35 8.18 4.51 9.80
C ALA A 35 8.45 5.34 11.07
N GLN A 36 7.46 5.47 11.95
CA GLN A 36 7.57 6.21 13.21
C GLN A 36 8.45 5.49 14.26
N SER A 37 8.66 4.18 14.13
CA SER A 37 9.53 3.40 15.03
C SER A 37 11.03 3.66 14.85
N GLY A 38 11.41 4.54 13.94
CA GLY A 38 12.82 4.82 13.59
C GLY A 38 13.46 3.74 12.70
N LYS A 39 12.71 2.72 12.28
CA LYS A 39 13.16 1.74 11.30
C LYS A 39 13.15 2.34 9.89
N LYS A 40 14.05 1.86 9.04
CA LYS A 40 14.17 2.34 7.65
C LYS A 40 12.95 1.94 6.82
N VAL A 41 12.26 2.94 6.29
CA VAL A 41 11.22 2.82 5.25
C VAL A 41 11.66 3.66 4.07
N GLN A 42 11.55 3.13 2.85
CA GLN A 42 11.91 3.83 1.62
C GLN A 42 10.73 3.80 0.67
N ALA A 43 10.46 4.96 0.04
CA ALA A 43 9.62 5.03 -1.13
C ALA A 43 10.52 4.90 -2.38
N VAL A 44 10.06 4.14 -3.36
CA VAL A 44 10.71 3.99 -4.66
C VAL A 44 9.70 4.43 -5.71
N GLU A 45 10.11 5.38 -6.54
CA GLU A 45 9.31 5.82 -7.67
C GLU A 45 9.24 4.70 -8.71
N LEU A 46 8.02 4.37 -9.15
CA LEU A 46 7.83 3.45 -10.26
C LEU A 46 8.05 4.22 -11.56
N VAL A 47 8.92 3.69 -12.40
CA VAL A 47 9.18 4.20 -13.75
C VAL A 47 8.46 3.33 -14.78
N GLY A 48 7.92 3.95 -15.82
CA GLY A 48 7.16 3.27 -16.87
C GLY A 48 5.65 3.29 -16.64
N GLU A 49 4.94 2.47 -17.42
CA GLU A 49 3.47 2.44 -17.44
C GLU A 49 2.88 1.88 -16.14
N TRP A 50 1.88 2.57 -15.61
CA TRP A 50 1.08 2.11 -14.48
C TRP A 50 -0.37 2.58 -14.65
N ALA A 51 -1.32 1.69 -14.38
CA ALA A 51 -2.74 2.01 -14.47
C ALA A 51 -3.53 1.44 -13.28
N ASP A 52 -4.55 2.18 -12.84
CA ASP A 52 -5.53 1.71 -11.87
C ASP A 52 -6.75 1.13 -12.59
N VAL A 53 -6.76 -0.19 -12.80
CA VAL A 53 -7.84 -0.89 -13.51
C VAL A 53 -9.12 -1.03 -12.69
N ARG A 54 -9.16 -0.52 -11.45
CA ARG A 54 -10.40 -0.46 -10.66
C ARG A 54 -11.31 0.66 -11.14
N ASP A 55 -10.76 1.66 -11.82
CA ASP A 55 -11.54 2.68 -12.51
C ASP A 55 -12.04 2.12 -13.85
N PRO A 56 -13.37 1.99 -14.04
CA PRO A 56 -13.95 1.50 -15.28
C PRO A 56 -13.55 2.29 -16.52
N GLU A 57 -13.36 3.62 -16.40
CA GLU A 57 -12.95 4.46 -17.51
C GLU A 57 -11.50 4.20 -17.91
N VAL A 58 -10.61 3.98 -16.93
CA VAL A 58 -9.21 3.61 -17.17
C VAL A 58 -9.16 2.24 -17.85
N LEU A 59 -9.92 1.26 -17.34
CA LEU A 59 -9.98 -0.08 -17.92
C LEU A 59 -10.50 -0.07 -19.37
N ALA A 60 -11.56 0.71 -19.64
CA ALA A 60 -12.12 0.84 -20.99
C ALA A 60 -11.11 1.43 -21.99
N LYS A 61 -10.34 2.44 -21.59
CA LYS A 61 -9.28 3.04 -22.42
C LYS A 61 -8.19 2.04 -22.76
N LEU A 62 -7.76 1.22 -21.79
CA LEU A 62 -6.73 0.20 -22.00
C LEU A 62 -7.17 -0.92 -22.95
N ASN A 63 -8.43 -1.33 -22.88
CA ASN A 63 -8.98 -2.38 -23.76
C ASN A 63 -9.19 -1.91 -25.21
N ALA A 64 -9.11 -0.60 -25.46
CA ALA A 64 -9.24 -0.01 -26.78
C ALA A 64 -7.89 0.25 -27.49
N LEU A 65 -6.77 -0.04 -26.81
CA LEU A 65 -5.42 -0.06 -27.37
C LEU A 65 -5.19 -1.35 -28.17
#